data_AF-A0A2X4V841-F1
#
_entry.id   AF-A0A2X4V841-F1
#
_cell.length_a   1.000
_cell.length_b   1.000
_cell.length_c   1.000
_cell.angle_alpha   90.00
_cell.angle_beta   90.00
_cell.angle_gamma   90.00
#
_symmetry.space_group_name_H-M   'P 1'
#
loop_
_entity.id
_entity.type
_entity.pdbx_description
1 polymer ?
#
loop_
_entity_poly.entity_id
_entity_poly.type
_entity_poly.pdbx_seq_one_letter_code
_entity_poly.pdbx_strand_id
1 'polypeptide(L)'
;MISWALVIALPLAAAVAAWTAPAAWTGVSAGAWFSLGYISLFSMWIGFIFWYRGLAQGGIAAVGQLQLLQPFFGLALAGLVLHETVQPAMIAVMAGVVICVFGAKRFSR
;
A
#
# COMPACT_ATOMS: atom_id res chain seq x y z
N MET A 1 9.06 5.52 14.17
CA MET A 1 9.88 5.28 12.96
C MET A 1 9.52 3.90 12.43
N ILE A 2 9.11 3.80 11.17
CA ILE A 2 8.80 2.49 10.56
C ILE A 2 10.02 1.56 10.50
N SER A 3 11.24 2.10 10.57
CA SER A 3 12.49 1.33 10.62
C SER A 3 12.51 0.28 11.72
N TRP A 4 12.00 0.58 12.92
CA TRP A 4 11.95 -0.39 14.01
C TRP A 4 10.94 -1.51 13.76
N ALA A 5 9.79 -1.20 13.12
CA ALA A 5 8.83 -2.22 12.70
C ALA A 5 9.44 -3.16 11.65
N LEU A 6 10.27 -2.63 10.72
CA LEU A 6 10.99 -3.44 9.74
C LEU A 6 12.03 -4.35 10.39
N VAL A 7 12.79 -3.85 11.36
CA VAL A 7 13.79 -4.67 12.10
C VAL A 7 13.10 -5.83 12.82
N ILE A 8 11.95 -5.59 13.45
CA ILE A 8 11.18 -6.63 14.15
C ILE A 8 10.54 -7.61 13.15
N ALA A 9 10.08 -7.13 12.00
CA ALA A 9 9.47 -7.98 10.96
C ALA A 9 10.52 -8.78 10.16
N LEU A 10 11.77 -8.33 10.09
CA LEU A 10 12.86 -8.93 9.33
C LEU A 10 13.08 -10.42 9.64
N PRO A 11 13.16 -10.89 10.90
CA PRO A 11 13.37 -12.32 11.18
C PRO A 11 12.24 -13.19 10.63
N LEU A 12 10.98 -12.74 10.75
CA LEU A 12 9.83 -13.46 10.20
C LEU A 12 9.86 -13.46 8.67
N ALA A 13 10.11 -12.29 8.05
CA ALA A 13 10.22 -12.17 6.60
C ALA A 13 11.36 -13.02 6.03
N ALA A 14 12.51 -13.08 6.71
CA ALA A 14 13.66 -13.88 6.33
C ALA A 14 13.37 -15.38 6.47
N ALA A 15 12.70 -15.81 7.54
CA ALA A 15 12.29 -17.20 7.71
C ALA A 15 11.34 -17.65 6.59
N VAL A 16 10.33 -16.83 6.25
CA VAL A 16 9.43 -17.11 5.13
C VAL A 16 10.19 -17.12 3.81
N ALA A 17 11.05 -16.15 3.55
CA ALA A 17 11.85 -16.08 2.32
C ALA A 17 12.76 -17.31 2.15
N ALA A 18 13.36 -17.79 3.24
CA ALA A 18 14.17 -19.01 3.23
C ALA A 18 13.31 -20.26 3.00
N TRP A 19 12.13 -20.33 3.61
CA TRP A 19 11.19 -21.45 3.43
C TRP A 19 10.65 -21.52 2.00
N THR A 20 10.38 -20.39 1.37
CA THR A 20 9.87 -20.29 0.00
C THR A 20 10.96 -20.08 -1.05
N ALA A 21 12.24 -20.23 -0.67
CA ALA A 21 13.35 -20.02 -1.58
C ALA A 21 13.28 -21.03 -2.75
N PRO A 22 13.46 -20.58 -4.00
CA PRO A 22 13.48 -21.50 -5.13
C PRO A 22 14.73 -22.39 -5.06
N ALA A 23 14.62 -23.62 -5.55
CA ALA A 23 15.75 -24.56 -5.62
C ALA A 23 16.90 -24.02 -6.51
N ALA A 24 16.59 -23.14 -7.47
CA ALA A 24 17.57 -22.44 -8.29
C ALA A 24 17.18 -20.97 -8.49
N TRP A 25 18.13 -20.06 -8.23
CA TRP A 25 17.94 -18.61 -8.37
C TRP A 25 17.95 -18.13 -9.82
N THR A 26 18.40 -18.97 -10.76
CA THR A 26 18.39 -18.70 -12.21
C THR A 26 16.98 -18.50 -12.77
N GLY A 27 15.94 -18.99 -12.08
CA GLY A 27 14.54 -18.77 -12.44
C GLY A 27 13.98 -17.39 -12.05
N VAL A 28 14.71 -16.60 -11.25
CA VAL A 28 14.27 -15.26 -10.84
C VAL A 28 14.63 -14.26 -11.92
N SER A 29 13.62 -13.71 -12.60
CA SER A 29 13.83 -12.75 -13.68
C SER A 29 14.49 -11.45 -13.19
N ALA A 30 15.20 -10.76 -14.07
CA ALA A 30 15.73 -9.42 -13.78
C ALA A 30 14.61 -8.44 -13.38
N GLY A 31 13.43 -8.58 -13.97
CA GLY A 31 12.24 -7.79 -13.63
C GLY A 31 11.79 -7.98 -12.17
N ALA A 32 11.89 -9.20 -11.63
CA ALA A 32 11.58 -9.45 -10.21
C ALA A 32 12.57 -8.72 -9.28
N TRP A 33 13.86 -8.74 -9.60
CA TRP A 33 14.88 -7.99 -8.85
C TRP A 33 14.67 -6.48 -8.91
N PHE A 34 14.38 -5.94 -10.09
CA PHE A 34 14.07 -4.51 -10.24
C PHE A 34 12.78 -4.13 -9.50
N SER A 35 11.76 -5.00 -9.52
CA SER A 35 10.51 -4.77 -8.78
C SER A 35 10.73 -4.75 -7.28
N LEU A 36 11.55 -5.67 -6.75
CA LEU A 36 11.96 -5.67 -5.35
C LEU A 36 12.68 -4.37 -4.98
N GLY A 37 13.67 -3.97 -5.77
CA GLY A 37 14.39 -2.71 -5.57
C GLY A 37 13.47 -1.49 -5.60
N TYR A 38 12.55 -1.43 -6.57
CA TYR A 38 11.59 -0.34 -6.71
C TYR A 38 10.64 -0.24 -5.51
N ILE A 39 10.03 -1.36 -5.10
CA ILE A 39 9.08 -1.38 -3.98
C ILE A 39 9.79 -1.02 -2.66
N SER A 40 11.00 -1.53 -2.42
CA SER A 40 11.71 -1.26 -1.16
C SER A 40 12.27 0.17 -1.09
N LEU A 41 12.90 0.67 -2.15
CA LEU A 41 13.60 1.96 -2.12
C LEU A 41 12.66 3.13 -2.41
N PHE A 42 11.89 3.07 -3.49
CA PHE A 42 11.06 4.19 -3.92
C PHE A 42 9.71 4.20 -3.19
N SER A 43 8.98 3.10 -3.25
CA SER A 43 7.61 3.04 -2.71
C SER A 43 7.61 3.11 -1.18
N MET A 44 8.44 2.28 -0.53
CA MET A 44 8.61 2.33 0.93
C MET A 44 9.55 3.48 1.32
N TRP A 45 10.87 3.34 1.20
CA TRP A 45 11.79 4.24 1.90
C TRP A 45 11.63 5.72 1.53
N ILE A 46 11.69 6.07 0.24
CA ILE A 46 11.54 7.46 -0.24
C ILE A 46 10.10 7.95 -0.04
N GLY A 47 9.09 7.13 -0.37
CA GLY A 47 7.68 7.46 -0.17
C GLY A 47 7.36 7.84 1.26
N PHE A 48 7.93 7.14 2.24
CA PHE A 48 7.75 7.44 3.66
C PHE A 48 8.36 8.79 4.07
N ILE A 49 9.42 9.27 3.42
CA ILE A 49 9.97 10.62 3.69
C ILE A 49 8.93 11.68 3.34
N PHE A 50 8.35 11.60 2.13
CA PHE A 50 7.27 12.50 1.71
C PHE A 50 6.04 12.36 2.60
N TRP A 51 5.70 11.14 2.99
CA TRP A 51 4.57 10.86 3.88
C TRP A 51 4.72 11.53 5.25
N TYR A 52 5.88 11.35 5.90
CA TYR A 52 6.14 11.97 7.20
C TYR A 52 6.17 13.51 7.10
N ARG A 53 6.72 14.06 6.02
CA ARG A 53 6.69 15.50 5.78
C ARG A 53 5.25 15.99 5.55
N GLY A 54 4.45 15.27 4.78
CA GLY A 54 3.03 15.58 4.56
C GLY A 54 2.22 15.53 5.86
N LEU A 55 2.46 14.54 6.72
CA LEU A 55 1.87 14.46 8.06
C LEU A 55 2.26 15.65 8.94
N ALA A 56 3.54 16.05 8.91
CA ALA A 56 4.04 17.18 9.69
C ALA A 56 3.45 18.52 9.22
N GLN A 57 3.21 18.69 7.91
CA GLN A 57 2.71 19.93 7.32
C GLN A 57 1.17 20.02 7.32
N GLY A 58 0.48 18.95 6.95
CA GLY A 58 -0.98 18.91 6.80
C GLY A 58 -1.75 18.40 8.01
N GLY A 59 -1.04 17.85 9.01
CA GLY A 59 -1.65 17.24 10.19
C GLY A 59 -2.24 15.85 9.91
N ILE A 60 -2.26 15.01 10.94
CA ILE A 60 -2.66 13.59 10.84
C ILE A 60 -4.10 13.45 10.34
N ALA A 61 -5.02 14.29 10.82
CA ALA A 61 -6.44 14.21 10.47
C ALA A 61 -6.70 14.47 8.97
N ALA A 62 -6.08 15.50 8.38
CA ALA A 62 -6.27 15.83 6.97
C ALA A 62 -5.62 14.78 6.05
N VAL A 63 -4.41 14.34 6.39
CA VAL A 63 -3.70 13.31 5.63
C VAL A 63 -4.44 11.96 5.72
N GLY A 64 -5.04 11.63 6.87
CA GLY A 64 -5.90 10.46 7.01
C GLY A 64 -7.17 10.54 6.14
N GLN A 65 -7.72 11.73 5.89
CA GLN A 65 -8.82 11.89 4.93
C GLN A 65 -8.36 11.69 3.49
N LEU A 66 -7.16 12.16 3.12
CA LEU A 66 -6.60 11.89 1.79
C LEU A 66 -6.43 10.38 1.53
N GLN A 67 -6.11 9.58 2.56
CA GLN A 67 -6.04 8.12 2.41
C GLN A 67 -7.38 7.48 2.08
N LEU A 68 -8.52 8.10 2.40
CA LEU A 68 -9.82 7.58 2.00
C LEU A 68 -9.99 7.58 0.46
N LEU A 69 -9.21 8.41 -0.25
CA LEU A 69 -9.17 8.41 -1.71
C LEU A 69 -8.26 7.30 -2.28
N GLN A 70 -7.33 6.77 -1.49
CA GLN A 70 -6.37 5.76 -1.92
C GLN A 70 -7.00 4.54 -2.61
N PRO A 71 -8.06 3.89 -2.08
CA PRO A 71 -8.64 2.74 -2.74
C PRO A 71 -9.29 3.07 -4.10
N PHE A 72 -9.73 4.33 -4.31
CA PHE A 72 -10.33 4.76 -5.58
C PHE A 72 -9.23 4.89 -6.63
N PHE A 73 -8.14 5.57 -6.27
CA PHE A 73 -6.97 5.66 -7.14
C PHE A 73 -6.35 4.29 -7.39
N GLY A 74 -6.35 3.40 -6.40
CA GLY A 74 -5.89 2.01 -6.54
C GLY A 74 -6.67 1.26 -7.63
N LEU A 75 -8.01 1.28 -7.58
CA LEU A 75 -8.85 0.64 -8.59
C LEU A 75 -8.75 1.31 -9.96
N ALA A 76 -8.68 2.64 -10.00
CA ALA A 76 -8.48 3.38 -11.25
C ALA A 76 -7.14 3.01 -11.90
N LEU A 77 -6.06 2.97 -11.12
CA LEU A 77 -4.74 2.57 -11.61
C LEU A 77 -4.72 1.09 -12.04
N ALA A 78 -5.37 0.19 -11.30
CA ALA A 78 -5.49 -1.22 -11.69
C ALA A 78 -6.19 -1.36 -13.05
N GLY A 79 -7.31 -0.64 -13.26
CA GLY A 79 -8.03 -0.66 -14.54
C GLY A 79 -7.27 0.02 -15.69
N LEU A 80 -6.59 1.14 -15.42
CA LEU A 80 -5.92 1.93 -16.46
C LEU A 80 -4.53 1.40 -16.83
N VAL A 81 -3.75 0.93 -15.86
CA VAL A 81 -2.34 0.54 -16.03
C VAL A 81 -2.19 -0.97 -16.16
N LEU A 82 -2.90 -1.74 -15.31
CA LEU A 82 -2.85 -3.21 -15.36
C LEU A 82 -3.93 -3.81 -16.26
N HIS A 83 -4.84 -2.97 -16.81
CA HIS A 83 -5.97 -3.40 -17.63
C HIS A 83 -6.88 -4.42 -16.94
N GLU A 84 -6.94 -4.39 -15.61
CA GLU A 84 -7.81 -5.28 -14.84
C GLU A 84 -9.28 -4.85 -14.97
N THR A 85 -10.18 -5.83 -15.10
CA THR A 85 -11.62 -5.57 -15.15
C THR A 85 -12.12 -5.09 -13.80
N VAL A 86 -12.37 -3.78 -13.68
CA VAL A 86 -13.00 -3.20 -12.50
C VAL A 86 -14.46 -3.65 -12.43
N GLN A 87 -14.71 -4.65 -11.59
CA GLN A 87 -16.06 -5.21 -11.46
C GLN A 87 -17.00 -4.22 -10.77
N PRO A 88 -18.29 -4.17 -11.17
CA PRO A 88 -19.28 -3.32 -10.51
C PRO A 88 -19.39 -3.57 -9.00
N ALA A 89 -19.14 -4.81 -8.55
CA ALA A 89 -19.10 -5.17 -7.14
C ALA A 89 -17.99 -4.42 -6.36
N MET A 90 -16.82 -4.19 -6.96
CA MET A 90 -15.72 -3.43 -6.33
C MET A 90 -16.15 -1.99 -6.07
N ILE A 91 -16.81 -1.37 -7.06
CA ILE A 91 -17.35 -0.01 -6.95
C ILE A 91 -18.46 0.05 -5.88
N ALA A 92 -19.33 -0.95 -5.82
CA ALA A 92 -20.38 -1.02 -4.80
C ALA A 92 -19.80 -1.11 -3.38
N VAL A 93 -18.77 -1.94 -3.17
CA VAL A 93 -18.08 -2.03 -1.87
C VAL A 93 -17.40 -0.71 -1.52
N MET A 94 -16.74 -0.06 -2.47
CA MET A 94 -16.14 1.27 -2.27
C MET A 94 -17.17 2.31 -1.82
N ALA A 95 -18.32 2.36 -2.49
CA ALA A 95 -19.41 3.25 -2.12
C ALA A 95 -19.94 2.94 -0.72
N GLY A 96 -20.09 1.65 -0.38
CA GLY A 96 -20.47 1.19 0.96
C GLY A 96 -19.49 1.66 2.04
N VAL A 97 -18.18 1.52 1.81
CA VAL A 97 -17.15 2.00 2.75
C VAL A 97 -17.26 3.52 2.95
N VAL A 98 -17.47 4.30 1.88
CA VAL A 98 -17.65 5.76 2.01
C VAL A 98 -18.89 6.10 2.82
N ILE A 99 -20.01 5.42 2.60
CA ILE A 99 -21.24 5.60 3.39
C ILE A 99 -20.98 5.28 4.86
N CYS A 100 -20.31 4.17 5.16
CA CYS A 100 -19.95 3.79 6.53
C CYS A 100 -19.04 4.83 7.20
N VAL A 101 -18.01 5.31 6.51
CA VAL A 101 -17.08 6.33 7.04
C VAL A 101 -17.80 7.65 7.27
N PHE A 102 -18.65 8.07 6.34
CA PHE A 102 -19.45 9.29 6.48
C PHE A 102 -20.46 9.17 7.64
N GLY A 103 -21.14 8.03 7.74
CA GLY A 103 -22.03 7.71 8.85
C GLY A 103 -21.30 7.76 10.19
N ALA A 104 -20.20 7.02 10.33
CA ALA A 104 -19.37 7.03 11.54
C ALA A 104 -18.92 8.44 11.93
N LYS A 105 -18.48 9.26 10.97
CA LYS A 105 -18.14 10.66 11.22
C LYS A 105 -19.32 11.52 11.66
N ARG A 106 -20.53 11.25 11.14
CA ARG A 106 -21.74 12.00 11.50
C ARG A 106 -22.28 11.63 12.88
N PHE A 107 -22.14 10.37 13.31
CA PHE A 107 -22.58 9.91 14.63
C PHE A 107 -21.50 10.02 15.73
N SER A 108 -20.24 10.26 15.35
CA SER A 108 -19.13 10.55 16.27
C SER A 108 -19.03 12.03 16.69
N ARG A 109 -19.88 12.90 16.11
CA ARG A 109 -20.04 14.30 16.52
C ARG A 109 -21.25 14.41 17.44
#